data_AF-A0A661PZL9-F1
#
_entry.id   AF-A0A661PZL9-F1
#
_cell.length_a   1.000
_cell.length_b   1.000
_cell.length_c   1.000
_cell.angle_alpha   90.00
_cell.angle_beta   90.00
_cell.angle_gamma   90.00
#
_symmetry.space_group_name_H-M   'P 1'
#
loop_
_entity.id
_entity.type
_entity.pdbx_description
1 polymer ?
#
loop_
_entity_poly.entity_id
_entity_poly.type
_entity_poly.pdbx_seq_one_letter_code
_entity_poly.pdbx_strand_id
1 'polypeptide(L)'
;MSQVIIEFAVGKPSSWLQEKLDGFVWVLDRNLRHNRLGQAEGCYEEGILQVRADGISLAEIRSLVDAFTESMRHHGERLIVHVREINAVE
;
A
#
# COMPACT_ATOMS: atom_id res chain seq x y z
N MET A 1 -17.07 3.60 -8.24
CA MET A 1 -15.62 3.84 -8.45
C MET A 1 -14.88 2.60 -7.97
N SER A 2 -13.83 2.16 -8.68
CA SER A 2 -13.04 1.02 -8.22
C SER A 2 -12.11 1.43 -7.08
N GLN A 3 -11.95 0.53 -6.11
CA GLN A 3 -11.07 0.67 -4.97
C GLN A 3 -9.97 -0.38 -5.09
N VAL A 4 -8.73 -0.02 -4.81
CA VAL A 4 -7.61 -0.96 -4.77
C VAL A 4 -7.27 -1.27 -3.31
N ILE A 5 -7.11 -2.56 -3.01
CA ILE A 5 -6.65 -3.06 -1.72
C ILE A 5 -5.25 -3.63 -1.89
N ILE A 6 -4.33 -3.19 -1.03
CA ILE A 6 -2.95 -3.67 -0.93
C ILE A 6 -2.79 -4.32 0.44
N GLU A 7 -2.29 -5.55 0.48
CA GLU A 7 -2.05 -6.28 1.73
C GLU A 7 -0.57 -6.65 1.79
N PHE A 8 0.16 -6.07 2.74
CA PHE A 8 1.54 -6.43 3.06
C PHE A 8 1.53 -7.35 4.27
N ALA A 9 1.86 -8.63 4.10
CA ALA A 9 2.12 -9.53 5.22
C ALA A 9 3.56 -9.30 5.70
N VAL A 10 3.67 -8.77 6.92
CA VAL A 10 4.93 -8.31 7.51
C VAL A 10 5.25 -8.95 8.86
N GLY A 11 4.31 -9.73 9.42
CA GLY A 11 4.49 -10.32 10.75
C GLY A 11 4.66 -9.22 11.78
N LYS A 12 5.64 -9.31 12.67
CA LYS A 12 5.99 -8.23 13.60
C LYS A 12 7.13 -7.38 12.99
N PRO A 13 6.85 -6.22 12.38
CA PRO A 13 7.88 -5.43 11.72
C PRO A 13 8.87 -4.84 12.74
N SER A 14 10.10 -4.64 12.29
CA SER A 14 11.05 -3.78 13.00
C SER A 14 10.53 -2.33 13.03
N SER A 15 11.00 -1.50 13.97
CA SER A 15 10.63 -0.08 14.00
C SER A 15 10.94 0.62 12.68
N TRP A 16 12.07 0.25 12.05
CA TRP A 16 12.45 0.78 10.75
C TRP A 16 11.45 0.39 9.65
N LEU A 17 11.07 -0.89 9.57
CA LEU A 17 10.09 -1.34 8.58
C LEU A 17 8.72 -0.70 8.82
N GLN A 18 8.31 -0.55 10.08
CA GLN A 18 7.08 0.17 10.43
C GLN A 18 7.09 1.61 9.90
N GLU A 19 8.18 2.36 10.10
CA GLU A 19 8.32 3.72 9.57
C GLU A 19 8.24 3.76 8.02
N LYS A 20 8.76 2.74 7.33
CA LYS A 20 8.68 2.66 5.87
C LYS A 20 7.28 2.35 5.38
N LEU A 21 6.57 1.47 6.07
CA LEU A 21 5.18 1.14 5.81
C LEU A 21 4.27 2.36 6.01
N ASP A 22 4.42 3.06 7.13
CA ASP A 22 3.66 4.29 7.42
C ASP A 22 3.98 5.39 6.39
N GLY A 23 5.27 5.53 6.03
CA GLY A 23 5.72 6.44 5.00
C GLY A 23 5.13 6.12 3.62
N PHE A 24 5.02 4.84 3.25
CA PHE A 24 4.38 4.41 2.01
C PHE A 24 2.91 4.84 1.96
N VAL A 25 2.14 4.57 3.03
CA VAL A 25 0.73 4.96 3.13
C VAL A 25 0.58 6.49 3.02
N TRP A 26 1.39 7.24 3.75
CA TRP A 26 1.33 8.69 3.74
C TRP A 26 1.67 9.30 2.37
N VAL A 27 2.72 8.80 1.71
CA VAL A 27 3.10 9.27 0.37
C VAL A 27 1.99 8.96 -0.64
N LEU A 28 1.42 7.76 -0.59
CA LEU A 28 0.33 7.37 -1.47
C LEU A 28 -0.89 8.29 -1.28
N ASP A 29 -1.39 8.43 -0.05
CA ASP A 29 -2.54 9.28 0.26
C ASP A 29 -2.30 10.74 -0.14
N ARG A 30 -1.12 11.28 0.20
CA ARG A 30 -0.76 12.65 -0.14
C ARG A 30 -0.77 12.88 -1.65
N ASN A 31 -0.24 11.95 -2.44
CA ASN A 31 -0.23 12.05 -3.90
C ASN A 31 -1.64 12.00 -4.48
N LEU A 32 -2.50 11.10 -4.00
CA LEU A 32 -3.88 10.98 -4.46
C LEU A 32 -4.68 12.25 -4.16
N ARG A 33 -4.57 12.77 -2.94
CA ARG A 33 -5.24 14.02 -2.53
C ARG A 33 -4.72 15.22 -3.29
N HIS A 34 -3.40 15.33 -3.48
CA HIS A 34 -2.80 16.46 -4.18
C HIS A 34 -3.28 16.56 -5.64
N ASN A 35 -3.43 15.41 -6.31
CA ASN A 35 -3.92 15.33 -7.68
C ASN A 35 -5.44 15.30 -7.80
N ARG A 36 -6.19 15.40 -6.67
CA ARG A 36 -7.65 15.31 -6.62
C ARG A 36 -8.20 14.01 -7.24
N LEU A 37 -7.44 12.93 -7.12
CA LEU A 37 -7.80 11.61 -7.65
C LEU A 37 -8.61 10.80 -6.65
N GLY A 38 -8.24 10.87 -5.37
CA GLY A 38 -8.86 10.10 -4.31
C GLY A 38 -8.08 10.22 -3.00
N GLN A 39 -8.06 9.14 -2.23
CA GLN A 39 -7.38 9.05 -0.93
C GLN A 39 -6.88 7.63 -0.68
N ALA A 40 -5.97 7.49 0.27
CA ALA A 40 -5.55 6.18 0.76
C ALA A 40 -5.47 6.14 2.29
N GLU A 41 -5.77 4.99 2.85
CA GLU A 41 -5.73 4.76 4.30
C GLU A 41 -5.11 3.40 4.59
N GLY A 42 -4.26 3.34 5.60
CA GLY A 42 -3.59 2.12 6.06
C GLY A 42 -4.10 1.68 7.43
N CYS A 43 -4.40 0.39 7.57
CA CYS A 43 -4.73 -0.24 8.85
C CYS A 43 -3.83 -1.45 9.06
N TYR A 44 -3.31 -1.60 10.28
CA TYR A 44 -2.45 -2.70 10.65
C TYR A 44 -3.20 -3.66 11.58
N GLU A 45 -3.32 -4.92 11.18
CA GLU A 45 -4.04 -5.94 11.93
C GLU A 45 -3.36 -7.31 11.75
N GLU A 46 -3.12 -8.02 12.85
CA GLU A 46 -2.59 -9.40 12.87
C GLU A 46 -1.32 -9.64 12.00
N GLY A 47 -0.43 -8.65 11.94
CA GLY A 47 0.80 -8.77 11.15
C GLY A 47 0.65 -8.46 9.66
N ILE A 48 -0.48 -7.89 9.27
CA ILE A 48 -0.80 -7.45 7.92
C ILE A 48 -1.07 -5.96 7.94
N LEU A 49 -0.38 -5.20 7.09
CA LEU A 49 -0.80 -3.85 6.73
C LEU A 49 -1.76 -3.95 5.54
N GLN A 50 -3.01 -3.57 5.74
CA GLN A 50 -3.98 -3.37 4.66
C GLN A 50 -4.04 -1.89 4.30
N VAL A 51 -3.82 -1.56 3.04
CA VAL A 51 -3.97 -0.20 2.48
C VAL A 51 -5.15 -0.20 1.52
N ARG A 52 -6.09 0.71 1.74
CA ARG A 52 -7.21 0.97 0.82
C ARG A 52 -6.90 2.24 0.06
N ALA A 53 -6.97 2.20 -1.26
CA ALA A 53 -6.69 3.33 -2.12
C ALA A 53 -7.81 3.51 -3.14
N ASP A 54 -8.38 4.71 -3.19
CA ASP A 54 -9.43 5.08 -4.13
C ASP A 54 -8.87 6.01 -5.21
N GLY A 55 -9.44 5.94 -6.42
CA GLY A 55 -9.12 6.89 -7.49
C GLY A 55 -7.79 6.63 -8.22
N ILE A 56 -7.22 5.44 -8.05
CA ILE A 56 -5.98 5.00 -8.71
C ILE A 56 -6.18 3.64 -9.36
N SER A 57 -5.58 3.44 -10.53
CA SER A 57 -5.71 2.16 -11.24
C SER A 57 -4.87 1.05 -10.58
N LEU A 58 -5.31 -0.20 -10.76
CA LEU A 58 -4.55 -1.38 -10.33
C LEU A 58 -3.12 -1.41 -10.90
N ALA A 59 -2.94 -0.95 -12.14
CA ALA A 59 -1.63 -0.93 -12.80
C ALA A 59 -0.66 0.06 -12.14
N GLU A 60 -1.13 1.27 -11.82
CA GLU A 60 -0.32 2.29 -11.15
C GLU A 60 0.07 1.83 -9.73
N ILE A 61 -0.87 1.27 -8.97
CA ILE A 61 -0.57 0.72 -7.64
C ILE A 61 0.44 -0.41 -7.72
N ARG A 62 0.31 -1.34 -8.67
CA ARG A 62 1.27 -2.45 -8.81
C ARG A 62 2.69 -1.94 -9.04
N SER A 63 2.87 -0.96 -9.92
CA SER A 63 4.17 -0.34 -10.16
C SER A 63 4.78 0.28 -8.89
N LEU A 64 3.96 1.00 -8.10
CA LEU A 64 4.40 1.60 -6.82
C LEU A 64 4.75 0.53 -5.78
N VAL A 65 3.94 -0.51 -5.68
CA VAL A 65 4.16 -1.63 -4.76
C VAL A 65 5.42 -2.41 -5.14
N ASP A 66 5.65 -2.66 -6.43
CA ASP A 66 6.84 -3.35 -6.92
C ASP A 66 8.11 -2.55 -6.60
N ALA A 67 8.10 -1.24 -6.83
CA ALA A 67 9.21 -0.36 -6.48
C ALA A 67 9.48 -0.33 -4.96
N PHE A 68 8.43 -0.27 -4.15
CA PHE A 68 8.55 -0.30 -2.69
C PHE A 68 9.09 -1.65 -2.19
N THR A 69 8.55 -2.77 -2.68
CA THR A 69 8.98 -4.11 -2.28
C THR A 69 10.41 -4.41 -2.70
N GLU A 70 10.86 -3.93 -3.86
CA GLU A 70 12.26 -4.04 -4.28
C GLU A 70 13.18 -3.20 -3.37
N SER A 71 12.77 -1.98 -3.02
CA SER A 71 13.51 -1.17 -2.04
C SER A 71 13.65 -1.89 -0.69
N MET A 72 12.57 -2.48 -0.18
CA MET A 72 12.60 -3.24 1.08
C MET A 72 13.52 -4.46 0.99
N ARG A 73 13.52 -5.15 -0.15
CA ARG A 73 14.43 -6.29 -0.42
C ARG A 73 15.90 -5.89 -0.36
N HIS A 74 16.27 -4.71 -0.89
CA HIS A 74 17.64 -4.19 -0.76
C HIS A 74 18.06 -3.92 0.69
N HIS A 75 17.10 -3.71 1.59
CA HIS A 75 17.31 -3.56 3.01
C HIS A 75 17.16 -4.87 3.81
N GLY A 76 17.01 -6.02 3.14
CA GLY A 76 16.90 -7.33 3.77
C GLY A 76 15.49 -7.69 4.24
N GLU A 77 14.50 -6.84 3.99
CA GLU A 77 13.10 -7.09 4.33
C GLU A 77 12.40 -7.82 3.18
N ARG A 78 11.73 -8.93 3.47
CA ARG A 78 10.95 -9.69 2.48
C ARG A 78 9.46 -9.57 2.80
N LEU A 79 8.76 -8.78 2.01
CA LEU A 79 7.32 -8.58 2.13
C LEU A 79 6.58 -9.53 1.18
N ILE A 80 5.54 -10.19 1.67
CA ILE A 80 4.56 -10.86 0.81
C ILE A 80 3.45 -9.85 0.55
N VAL A 81 3.20 -9.54 -0.71
CA VAL A 81 2.23 -8.50 -1.08
C VAL A 81 1.16 -9.05 -1.99
N HIS A 82 -0.08 -8.68 -1.69
CA HIS A 82 -1.23 -8.98 -2.51
C HIS A 82 -1.93 -7.67 -2.89
N VAL A 83 -2.24 -7.50 -4.17
CA VAL A 83 -2.91 -6.31 -4.71
C VAL A 83 -4.14 -6.74 -5.49
N ARG A 84 -5.31 -6.27 -5.08
CA ARG A 84 -6.61 -6.56 -5.72
C ARG A 84 -7.42 -5.31 -5.95
N GLU A 85 -8.17 -5.28 -7.05
CA GLU A 85 -9.17 -4.25 -7.31
C GLU A 85 -10.55 -4.78 -6.87
N ILE A 86 -11.31 -3.94 -6.18
CA ILE A 86 -12.68 -4.16 -5.78
C ILE A 86 -13.52 -3.16 -6.57
N ASN A 87 -14.39 -3.68 -7.43
CA ASN A 87 -15.42 -2.87 -8.05
C ASN A 87 -16.55 -2.72 -7.03
N ALA A 88 -16.92 -1.48 -6.69
CA ALA A 88 -18.15 -1.25 -5.96
C ALA A 88 -19.31 -1.85 -6.78
N VAL A 89 -19.96 -2.87 -6.22
CA VAL A 89 -21.21 -3.40 -6.79
C VAL A 89 -22.27 -2.35 -6.49
N GLU A 90 -22.82 -1.73 -7.54
CA GLU A 90 -23.99 -0.84 -7.43
C GLU A 90 -25.23 -1.59 -6.94
#